data_AF-A0A7C4RBA2-F1
#
_entry.id   AF-A0A7C4RBA2-F1
#
_cell.length_a   1.000
_cell.length_b   1.000
_cell.length_c   1.000
_cell.angle_alpha   90.00
_cell.angle_beta   90.00
_cell.angle_gamma   90.00
#
_symmetry.space_group_name_H-M   'P 1'
#
loop_
_entity.id
_entity.type
_entity.pdbx_description
1 polymer ?
#
loop_
_entity_poly.entity_id
_entity_poly.type
_entity_poly.pdbx_seq_one_letter_code
_entity_poly.pdbx_strand_id
1 'polypeptide(L)' 'MRQYGEKLEKSLRIKDGKSDLSITILVNGRNIDFIKGFETPLFNGDVVSIVPPAGGG' A
#
# COMPACT_ATOMS: atom_id res chain seq x y z
N MET A 1 -15.94 9.76 -1.50
CA MET A 1 -15.05 10.85 -1.03
C MET A 1 -13.62 10.34 -1.10
N ARG A 2 -12.70 11.04 -1.78
CA ARG A 2 -11.27 10.71 -1.81
C ARG A 2 -10.57 11.51 -0.70
N GLN A 3 -10.37 10.90 0.47
CA GLN A 3 -9.88 11.57 1.69
C GLN A 3 -8.51 12.23 1.55
N TYR A 4 -7.69 11.79 0.59
CA TYR A 4 -6.30 12.24 0.41
C TYR A 4 -6.04 12.91 -0.96
N GLY A 5 -7.10 13.17 -1.73
CA GLY A 5 -7.04 13.80 -3.04
C GLY A 5 -6.36 12.97 -4.14
N GLU A 6 -6.39 13.48 -5.37
CA GLU A 6 -5.83 12.76 -6.54
C GLU A 6 -4.30 12.64 -6.50
N LYS A 7 -3.62 13.52 -5.76
CA LYS A 7 -2.16 13.54 -5.71
C LYS A 7 -1.60 12.25 -5.10
N LEU A 8 -2.25 11.73 -4.04
CA LEU A 8 -1.86 10.47 -3.42
C LEU A 8 -2.18 9.27 -4.33
N GLU A 9 -3.35 9.25 -4.94
CA GLU A 9 -3.76 8.17 -5.85
C GLU A 9 -2.82 8.08 -7.07
N LYS A 10 -2.48 9.24 -7.65
CA LYS A 10 -1.49 9.34 -8.74
C LYS A 10 -0.07 9.02 -8.27
N SER A 11 0.31 9.39 -7.04
CA SER A 11 1.65 9.11 -6.52
C SER A 11 1.83 7.67 -6.05
N LEU A 12 0.76 6.94 -5.75
CA LEU A 12 0.79 5.51 -5.46
C LEU A 12 0.53 4.69 -6.75
N ARG A 13 0.12 5.36 -7.84
CA ARG A 13 -0.34 4.79 -9.12
C ARG A 13 -1.16 3.53 -8.89
N ILE A 14 -2.08 3.60 -7.92
CA ILE A 14 -2.97 2.48 -7.59
C ILE A 14 -4.01 2.43 -8.70
N LYS A 15 -3.97 1.37 -9.49
CA LYS A 15 -4.97 1.07 -10.51
C LYS A 15 -5.48 -0.34 -10.28
N ASP A 16 -6.80 -0.48 -10.09
CA ASP A 16 -7.48 -1.78 -9.93
C ASP A 16 -6.87 -2.68 -8.84
N GLY A 17 -6.52 -2.11 -7.67
CA GLY A 17 -5.91 -2.86 -6.58
C GLY A 17 -4.50 -3.38 -6.90
N LYS A 18 -3.77 -2.68 -7.78
CA LYS A 18 -2.34 -2.90 -8.05
C LYS A 18 -1.63 -1.57 -8.07
N SER A 19 -0.51 -1.48 -7.36
CA SER A 19 0.36 -0.31 -7.43
C SER A 19 1.39 -0.50 -8.54
N ASP A 20 1.44 0.45 -9.49
CA ASP A 20 2.44 0.51 -10.57
C ASP A 20 3.80 1.06 -10.08
N LEU A 21 3.87 1.53 -8.84
CA LEU A 21 5.12 1.81 -8.16
C LEU A 21 5.51 0.63 -7.28
N SER A 22 6.82 0.43 -7.11
CA SER A 22 7.42 -0.52 -6.15
C SER A 22 7.26 -0.06 -4.70
N ILE A 23 6.06 0.41 -4.35
CA ILE A 23 5.67 0.67 -2.97
C ILE A 23 5.46 -0.67 -2.28
N THR A 24 5.97 -0.79 -1.06
CA THR A 24 5.74 -1.97 -0.23
C THR A 24 4.66 -1.65 0.79
N ILE A 25 3.59 -2.45 0.80
CA ILE A 25 2.53 -2.34 1.80
C ILE A 25 2.70 -3.47 2.81
N LEU A 26 2.75 -3.11 4.08
CA LEU A 26 2.89 -4.04 5.19
C LEU A 26 1.64 -3.99 6.07
N VAL A 27 1.15 -5.15 6.49
CA VAL A 27 0.14 -5.28 7.56
C VAL A 27 0.81 -5.99 8.73
N ASN A 28 0.91 -5.30 9.87
CA ASN A 28 1.62 -5.80 11.06
C ASN A 28 3.05 -6.30 10.74
N GLY A 29 3.76 -5.57 9.86
CA GLY A 29 5.12 -5.88 9.43
C GLY A 29 5.24 -6.97 8.36
N ARG A 30 4.13 -7.57 7.90
CA ARG A 30 4.14 -8.58 6.83
C ARG A 30 3.77 -7.95 5.49
N ASN A 31 4.58 -8.18 4.45
CA ASN A 31 4.28 -7.68 3.12
C ASN A 31 3.05 -8.40 2.54
N ILE A 32 2.06 -7.60 2.13
CA ILE A 32 0.78 -8.10 1.61
C ILE A 32 0.95 -8.94 0.35
N ASP A 33 1.98 -8.67 -0.46
CA ASP A 33 2.25 -9.38 -1.72
C ASP A 33 2.53 -10.88 -1.50
N PHE A 34 2.98 -11.27 -0.30
CA PHE A 34 3.24 -12.66 0.07
C PHE A 34 2.10 -13.34 0.83
N ILE A 35 0.98 -12.64 1.05
CA ILE A 35 -0.21 -13.19 1.71
C ILE A 35 -1.42 -13.14 0.78
N LYS A 36 -2.31 -12.15 0.92
CA LYS A 36 -3.53 -12.00 0.13
C LYS A 36 -3.55 -10.72 -0.72
N GLY A 37 -2.41 -10.04 -0.85
CA GLY A 37 -2.33 -8.74 -1.52
C GLY A 37 -3.34 -7.75 -0.93
N PHE A 38 -4.02 -7.01 -1.80
CA PHE A 38 -5.06 -6.06 -1.39
C PHE A 38 -6.33 -6.72 -0.81
N GLU A 39 -6.47 -8.05 -0.89
CA GLU A 39 -7.55 -8.80 -0.22
C GLU A 39 -7.16 -9.23 1.21
N THR A 40 -6.01 -8.76 1.72
CA THR A 40 -5.61 -9.00 3.11
C THR A 40 -6.65 -8.38 4.05
N PRO A 41 -7.35 -9.20 4.87
CA PRO A 41 -8.32 -8.67 5.81
C PRO A 41 -7.62 -7.84 6.88
N LEU A 42 -8.23 -6.71 7.23
CA LEU A 42 -7.77 -5.83 8.31
C LEU A 42 -8.73 -5.91 9.49
N PHE A 43 -8.16 -5.91 10.69
CA PHE A 43 -8.88 -5.88 11.94
C PHE A 43 -8.56 -4.60 12.72
N ASN A 44 -9.43 -4.24 13.66
CA ASN A 44 -9.17 -3.10 14.54
C ASN A 44 -7.89 -3.33 15.34
N GLY A 45 -6.97 -2.36 15.27
CA GLY A 45 -5.65 -2.44 15.89
C GLY A 45 -4.54 -2.87 14.95
N ASP A 46 -4.84 -3.30 13.73
CA ASP A 46 -3.81 -3.60 12.72
C ASP A 46 -3.09 -2.32 12.28
N VAL A 47 -1.76 -2.44 12.11
CA VAL A 47 -0.92 -1.36 11.62
C VAL A 47 -0.61 -1.59 10.16
N VAL A 48 -1.04 -0.65 9.31
CA VAL A 48 -0.71 -0.62 7.88
C VAL A 48 0.44 0.36 7.66
N SER A 49 1.54 -0.12 7.09
CA SER A 49 2.67 0.72 6.68
C SER A 49 2.77 0.77 5.16
N ILE A 50 2.91 1.98 4.63
CA ILE A 50 3.16 2.22 3.20
C ILE A 50 4.58 2.74 3.09
N VAL A 51 5.45 1.91 2.51
CA VAL A 51 6.87 2.21 2.37
C VAL A 51 7.12 2.56 0.89
N PRO A 52 7.60 3.78 0.58
CA PRO A 52 7.98 4.11 -0.79
C PRO A 52 9.12 3.20 -1.27
N PRO A 53 9.29 3.03 -2.59
CA PRO A 53 10.46 2.32 -3.12
C PRO A 53 11.73 2.91 -2.53
N ALA A 54 12.64 2.05 -2.08
CA ALA A 54 13.94 2.47 -1.60
C ALA A 54 14.75 3.06 -2.77
N GLY A 55 14.76 4.39 -2.88
CA GLY A 55 15.72 5.13 -3.70
C GLY A 55 16.98 5.35 -2.88
N GLY A 56 17.81 4.32 -2.74
CA GLY A 56 19.06 4.42 -1.97
C GLY A 56 20.25 4.75 -2.86
N GLY A 57 20.87 5.91 -2.63
CA GLY A 57 22.11 6.39 -3.25
C GLY A 57 21.91 7.61 -4.13
#